data_AF-A0A835G0E1-F1
#
_entry.id   AF-A0A835G0E1-F1
#
_cell.length_a   1.000
_cell.length_b   1.000
_cell.length_c   1.000
_cell.angle_alpha   90.00
_cell.angle_beta   90.00
_cell.angle_gamma   90.00
#
_symmetry.space_group_name_H-M   'P 1'
#
loop_
_entity.id
_entity.type
_entity.pdbx_description
1 polymer ?
#
loop_
_entity_poly.entity_id
_entity_poly.type
_entity_poly.pdbx_seq_one_letter_code
_entity_poly.pdbx_strand_id
1 'polypeptide(L)'
;MAAAAADDLDVATALAEFHESGGGVRWLVESGITKVPRLFLLPDTPPPQAPPAAADDFAIPTVDLSLPRSVTAALIGAAARSCGFFNVTNHGVPAATIAAAISAARAFHELPLHERSAFYSVTPVSTVAYSTNPHPPELPNFPALPWRDTLSLCFLPPEHDLGGLPAACRDALHGYHRSLVELGKVMVALLSEALGVGAERHEEAMEVEARLMGCHYYPPCPEPARVVGGREHTDPSLFTVLVQDGVGGLQVRRRGHDAAGGEGEWVDVAPVTGALLINIGDVLKVCMYLPPSNSVRNHCKRRAGDSA
;
A
#
# COMPACT_ATOMS: atom_id res chain seq x y z
N MET A 1 -18.90 -30.15 11.55
CA MET A 1 -19.88 -29.23 10.92
C MET A 1 -20.47 -28.24 11.92
N ALA A 2 -21.11 -28.67 13.02
CA ALA A 2 -21.71 -27.73 14.00
C ALA A 2 -20.71 -26.80 14.71
N ALA A 3 -19.52 -27.29 15.07
CA ALA A 3 -18.48 -26.47 15.70
C ALA A 3 -17.90 -25.42 14.73
N ALA A 4 -17.60 -25.78 13.48
CA ALA A 4 -17.14 -24.84 12.46
C ALA A 4 -18.22 -23.80 12.11
N ALA A 5 -19.49 -24.21 12.00
CA ALA A 5 -20.59 -23.27 11.77
C ALA A 5 -20.85 -22.32 12.97
N ALA A 6 -20.61 -22.77 14.20
CA ALA A 6 -20.65 -21.92 15.39
C ALA A 6 -19.46 -20.96 15.47
N ASP A 7 -18.29 -21.41 15.01
CA ASP A 7 -17.05 -20.63 14.93
C ASP A 7 -17.14 -19.54 13.83
N ASP A 8 -17.73 -19.87 12.68
CA ASP A 8 -18.00 -18.93 11.59
C ASP A 8 -19.03 -17.86 12.02
N LEU A 9 -20.04 -18.25 12.80
CA LEU A 9 -21.05 -17.34 13.35
C LEU A 9 -20.41 -16.38 14.39
N ASP A 10 -19.50 -16.87 15.22
CA ASP A 10 -18.74 -16.08 16.20
C ASP A 10 -17.83 -15.03 15.50
N VAL A 11 -17.13 -15.43 14.43
CA VAL A 11 -16.29 -14.52 13.65
C VAL A 11 -17.11 -13.44 12.95
N ALA A 12 -18.25 -13.80 12.35
CA ALA A 12 -19.13 -12.83 11.69
C ALA A 12 -19.71 -11.80 12.67
N THR A 13 -20.13 -12.24 13.86
CA THR A 13 -20.60 -11.34 14.92
C THR A 13 -19.48 -10.42 15.42
N ALA A 14 -18.31 -10.98 15.74
CA ALA A 14 -17.16 -10.18 16.18
C ALA A 14 -16.71 -9.15 15.12
N LEU A 15 -16.78 -9.52 13.83
CA LEU A 15 -16.48 -8.61 12.73
C LEU A 15 -17.49 -7.46 12.64
N ALA A 16 -18.78 -7.76 12.81
CA ALA A 16 -19.83 -6.75 12.83
C ALA A 16 -19.66 -5.77 14.00
N GLU A 17 -19.42 -6.29 15.22
CA GLU A 17 -19.17 -5.47 16.41
C GLU A 17 -17.92 -4.58 16.25
N PHE A 18 -16.85 -5.13 15.67
CA PHE A 18 -15.64 -4.37 15.39
C PHE A 18 -15.92 -3.21 14.42
N HIS A 19 -16.65 -3.43 13.33
CA HIS A 19 -16.99 -2.37 12.39
C HIS A 19 -18.00 -1.37 12.95
N GLU A 20 -18.95 -1.80 13.79
CA GLU A 20 -19.90 -0.93 14.49
C GLU A 20 -19.19 0.04 15.44
N SER A 21 -18.06 -0.36 16.03
CA SER A 21 -17.24 0.54 16.86
C SER A 21 -16.72 1.77 16.10
N GLY A 22 -16.55 1.67 14.77
CA GLY A 22 -15.97 2.70 13.92
C GLY A 22 -14.52 3.09 14.28
N GLY A 23 -13.87 2.36 15.20
CA GLY A 23 -12.61 2.78 15.80
C GLY A 23 -11.36 2.37 15.04
N GLY A 24 -11.44 1.26 14.31
CA GLY A 24 -10.30 0.63 13.65
C GLY A 24 -9.29 0.00 14.61
N VAL A 25 -8.16 -0.46 14.06
CA VAL A 25 -7.06 -1.07 14.83
C VAL A 25 -6.43 -0.08 15.80
N ARG A 26 -6.35 1.20 15.42
CA ARG A 26 -5.85 2.28 16.28
C ARG A 26 -6.61 2.36 17.59
N TRP A 27 -7.95 2.26 17.55
CA TRP A 27 -8.78 2.26 18.75
C TRP A 27 -8.50 1.06 19.67
N LEU A 28 -8.25 -0.13 19.10
CA LEU A 28 -7.86 -1.30 19.89
C LEU A 28 -6.56 -1.02 20.67
N VAL A 29 -5.55 -0.45 20.00
CA VAL A 29 -4.28 -0.10 20.65
C VAL A 29 -4.47 0.98 21.72
N GLU A 30 -5.28 2.01 21.45
CA GLU A 30 -5.64 3.06 22.42
C GLU A 30 -6.37 2.50 23.65
N SER A 31 -7.12 1.41 23.47
CA SER A 31 -7.82 0.70 24.54
C SER A 31 -6.91 -0.19 25.38
N GLY A 32 -5.61 -0.23 25.08
CA GLY A 32 -4.61 -0.92 25.90
C GLY A 32 -4.64 -2.44 25.80
N ILE A 33 -5.04 -2.98 24.64
CA ILE A 33 -5.05 -4.44 24.45
C ILE A 33 -3.65 -5.04 24.62
N THR A 34 -3.59 -6.20 25.27
CA THR A 34 -2.35 -6.97 25.47
C THR A 34 -2.29 -8.23 24.61
N LYS A 35 -3.41 -8.58 23.97
CA LYS A 35 -3.55 -9.69 23.02
C LYS A 35 -4.29 -9.22 21.79
N VAL A 36 -3.90 -9.75 20.64
CA VAL A 36 -4.53 -9.48 19.35
C VAL A 36 -5.86 -10.23 19.26
N PRO A 37 -6.98 -9.57 18.91
CA PRO A 37 -8.26 -10.24 18.68
C PRO A 37 -8.17 -11.24 17.52
N ARG A 38 -8.96 -12.32 17.61
CA ARG A 38 -8.92 -13.43 16.65
C ARG A 38 -9.14 -13.02 15.19
N LEU A 39 -9.89 -11.94 14.96
CA LEU A 39 -10.13 -11.38 13.62
C LEU A 39 -8.84 -11.01 12.87
N PHE A 40 -7.75 -10.73 13.57
CA PHE A 40 -6.46 -10.30 13.01
C PHE A 40 -5.38 -11.37 13.03
N LEU A 41 -5.64 -12.49 13.73
CA LEU A 41 -4.68 -13.56 13.88
C LEU A 41 -4.63 -14.39 12.60
N LEU A 42 -3.42 -14.63 12.11
CA LEU A 42 -3.18 -15.69 11.14
C LEU A 42 -3.76 -17.00 11.71
N PRO A 43 -4.54 -17.78 10.92
CA PRO A 43 -4.93 -19.14 11.29
C PRO A 43 -3.69 -19.93 11.70
N ASP A 44 -3.81 -20.90 12.62
CA ASP A 44 -2.69 -21.67 13.16
C ASP A 44 -1.89 -22.41 12.05
N THR A 45 -0.99 -21.69 11.40
CA THR A 45 0.11 -22.18 10.58
C THR A 45 1.38 -22.12 11.44
N PRO A 46 2.30 -23.09 11.31
CA PRO A 46 3.57 -23.03 12.02
C PRO A 46 4.23 -21.67 11.76
N PRO A 47 5.00 -21.12 12.72
CA PRO A 47 5.64 -19.83 12.56
C PRO A 47 6.36 -19.79 11.21
N PRO A 48 6.35 -18.66 10.49
CA PRO A 48 7.18 -18.49 9.32
C PRO A 48 8.58 -19.00 9.68
N GLN A 49 9.11 -19.93 8.87
CA GLN A 49 10.47 -20.39 9.02
C GLN A 49 11.39 -19.17 9.19
N ALA A 50 12.42 -19.34 10.02
CA ALA A 50 13.42 -18.33 10.35
C ALA A 50 13.73 -17.42 9.15
N PRO A 51 13.98 -16.11 9.37
CA PRO A 51 14.30 -15.18 8.28
C PRO A 51 15.29 -15.86 7.33
N PRO A 52 15.04 -15.83 6.00
CA PRO A 52 15.92 -16.49 5.06
C PRO A 52 17.36 -16.09 5.38
N ALA A 53 18.25 -17.08 5.39
CA ALA A 53 19.69 -16.87 5.56
C ALA A 53 20.12 -15.72 4.65
N ALA A 54 20.95 -14.81 5.19
CA ALA A 54 21.45 -13.58 4.56
C ALA A 54 21.11 -13.51 3.07
N ALA A 55 20.06 -12.76 2.76
CA ALA A 55 19.55 -12.60 1.40
C ALA A 55 20.73 -12.40 0.43
N ASP A 56 20.63 -13.02 -0.75
CA ASP A 56 21.23 -12.46 -1.96
C ASP A 56 21.12 -10.92 -1.91
N ASP A 57 22.09 -10.19 -2.47
CA ASP A 57 22.10 -8.71 -2.62
C ASP A 57 20.93 -8.18 -3.50
N PHE A 58 19.69 -8.58 -3.22
CA PHE A 58 18.50 -8.15 -3.91
C PHE A 58 18.17 -6.72 -3.46
N ALA A 59 18.71 -5.77 -4.23
CA ALA A 59 18.36 -4.38 -4.13
C ALA A 59 17.25 -4.05 -5.14
N ILE A 60 16.23 -3.33 -4.67
CA ILE A 60 15.29 -2.67 -5.57
C ILE A 60 16.08 -1.62 -6.38
N PRO A 61 16.06 -1.68 -7.72
CA PRO A 61 16.82 -0.75 -8.55
C PRO A 61 16.37 0.69 -8.29
N THR A 62 17.32 1.62 -8.34
CA THR A 62 17.06 3.05 -8.16
C THR A 62 17.37 3.79 -9.45
N VAL A 63 16.45 4.63 -9.90
CA VAL A 63 16.58 5.45 -11.10
C VAL A 63 16.57 6.93 -10.73
N ASP A 64 17.54 7.67 -11.23
CA ASP A 64 17.63 9.13 -11.06
C ASP A 64 16.91 9.83 -12.22
N LEU A 65 15.84 10.58 -11.93
CA LEU A 65 15.05 11.27 -12.94
C LEU A 65 15.71 12.58 -13.45
N SER A 66 16.83 12.99 -12.87
CA SER A 66 17.64 14.12 -13.38
C SER A 66 18.59 13.75 -14.52
N LEU A 67 18.76 12.46 -14.80
CA LEU A 67 19.57 11.96 -15.91
C LEU A 67 18.95 12.32 -17.28
N PRO A 68 19.73 12.27 -18.37
CA PRO A 68 19.21 12.50 -19.72
C PRO A 68 18.02 11.56 -20.01
N ARG A 69 16.95 12.12 -20.58
CA ARG A 69 15.66 11.44 -20.77
C ARG A 69 15.77 10.03 -21.37
N SER A 70 16.58 9.86 -22.42
CA SER A 70 16.78 8.57 -23.09
C SER A 70 17.42 7.52 -22.18
N VAL A 71 18.34 7.94 -21.30
CA VAL A 71 18.96 7.08 -20.29
C VAL A 71 17.93 6.70 -19.23
N THR A 72 17.19 7.69 -18.72
CA THR A 72 16.14 7.47 -17.71
C THR A 72 15.05 6.53 -18.22
N ALA A 73 14.57 6.71 -19.44
CA ALA A 73 13.60 5.83 -20.08
C ALA A 73 14.14 4.39 -20.18
N ALA A 74 15.38 4.21 -20.66
CA ALA A 74 15.99 2.88 -20.75
C ALA A 74 16.10 2.19 -19.38
N LEU A 75 16.51 2.91 -18.34
CA LEU A 75 16.62 2.40 -16.96
C LEU A 75 15.25 2.03 -16.38
N ILE A 76 14.24 2.89 -16.54
CA ILE A 76 12.85 2.61 -16.11
C ILE A 76 12.33 1.36 -16.82
N GLY A 77 12.51 1.26 -18.14
CA GLY A 77 12.09 0.07 -18.89
C GLY A 77 12.74 -1.21 -18.40
N ALA A 78 14.05 -1.18 -18.12
CA ALA A 78 14.77 -2.32 -17.57
C ALA A 78 14.25 -2.70 -16.16
N ALA A 79 14.01 -1.71 -15.30
CA ALA A 79 13.52 -1.92 -13.94
C ALA A 79 12.06 -2.41 -13.91
N ALA A 80 11.20 -1.87 -14.77
CA ALA A 80 9.81 -2.32 -14.94
C ALA A 80 9.74 -3.79 -15.41
N ARG A 81 10.70 -4.24 -16.23
CA ARG A 81 10.80 -5.62 -16.72
C ARG A 81 11.47 -6.59 -15.75
N SER A 82 12.21 -6.12 -14.75
CA SER A 82 12.93 -6.98 -13.81
C SER A 82 11.98 -7.53 -12.74
N CYS A 83 11.87 -6.86 -11.60
CA CYS A 83 10.94 -7.22 -10.54
C CYS A 83 9.67 -6.37 -10.54
N GLY A 84 9.54 -5.39 -11.46
CA GLY A 84 8.38 -4.50 -11.49
C GLY A 84 8.29 -3.55 -10.30
N PHE A 85 9.39 -3.40 -9.54
CA PHE A 85 9.56 -2.44 -8.45
C PHE A 85 10.85 -1.66 -8.68
N PHE A 86 10.82 -0.35 -8.46
CA PHE A 86 12.01 0.48 -8.51
C PHE A 86 11.83 1.79 -7.74
N ASN A 87 12.90 2.27 -7.14
CA ASN A 87 12.94 3.59 -6.53
C ASN A 87 13.19 4.65 -7.60
N VAL A 88 12.55 5.81 -7.48
CA VAL A 88 12.91 7.01 -8.24
C VAL A 88 13.46 8.07 -7.29
N THR A 89 14.51 8.75 -7.71
CA THR A 89 15.13 9.89 -7.02
C THR A 89 15.14 11.12 -7.92
N ASN A 90 15.34 12.31 -7.35
CA ASN A 90 15.26 13.58 -8.08
C ASN A 90 13.96 13.75 -8.86
N HIS A 91 12.87 13.23 -8.31
CA HIS A 91 11.55 13.11 -8.94
C HIS A 91 10.74 14.42 -9.01
N GLY A 92 11.33 15.56 -8.60
CA GLY A 92 10.67 16.88 -8.67
C GLY A 92 9.60 17.15 -7.61
N VAL A 93 9.00 16.14 -6.99
CA VAL A 93 8.08 16.33 -5.84
C VAL A 93 8.85 16.94 -4.64
N PRO A 94 8.44 18.12 -4.11
CA PRO A 94 9.15 18.75 -3.00
C PRO A 94 9.11 17.90 -1.72
N ALA A 95 10.26 17.79 -1.04
CA ALA A 95 10.36 17.04 0.22
C ALA A 95 9.40 17.55 1.30
N ALA A 96 9.17 18.86 1.37
CA ALA A 96 8.21 19.47 2.28
C ALA A 96 6.76 19.02 2.00
N THR A 97 6.39 18.83 0.73
CA THR A 97 5.06 18.34 0.35
C THR A 97 4.87 16.89 0.81
N ILE A 98 5.88 16.04 0.61
CA ILE A 98 5.84 14.64 1.07
C ILE A 98 5.74 14.58 2.60
N ALA A 99 6.58 15.35 3.30
CA ALA A 99 6.57 15.39 4.76
C ALA A 99 5.23 15.89 5.32
N ALA A 100 4.65 16.94 4.72
CA ALA A 100 3.35 17.47 5.10
C ALA A 100 2.24 16.43 4.89
N ALA A 101 2.26 15.68 3.79
CA ALA A 101 1.28 14.62 3.52
C ALA A 101 1.37 13.46 4.53
N ILE A 102 2.59 12.99 4.85
CA ILE A 102 2.80 11.95 5.87
C ILE A 102 2.33 12.45 7.24
N SER A 103 2.68 13.69 7.61
CA SER A 103 2.25 14.29 8.87
C SER A 103 0.73 14.46 8.95
N ALA A 104 0.08 14.87 7.86
CA ALA A 104 -1.36 15.02 7.77
C ALA A 104 -2.09 13.68 7.89
N ALA A 105 -1.64 12.66 7.15
CA ALA A 105 -2.17 11.30 7.24
C ALA A 105 -2.06 10.76 8.68
N ARG A 106 -0.89 10.90 9.31
CA ARG A 106 -0.69 10.52 10.71
C ARG A 106 -1.63 11.27 11.64
N ALA A 107 -1.69 12.60 11.53
CA ALA A 107 -2.52 13.44 12.39
C ALA A 107 -4.01 13.06 12.29
N PHE A 108 -4.50 12.71 11.10
CA PHE A 108 -5.85 12.19 10.92
C PHE A 108 -6.09 10.90 11.73
N HIS A 109 -5.17 9.92 11.62
CA HIS A 109 -5.29 8.66 12.36
C HIS A 109 -5.16 8.84 13.87
N GLU A 110 -4.53 9.93 14.33
CA GLU A 110 -4.35 10.29 15.73
C GLU A 110 -5.43 11.25 16.28
N LEU A 111 -6.44 11.60 15.47
CA LEU A 111 -7.61 12.34 15.95
C LEU A 111 -8.34 11.58 17.07
N PRO A 112 -9.05 12.29 17.97
CA PRO A 112 -9.94 11.65 18.92
C PRO A 112 -10.91 10.69 18.23
N LEU A 113 -11.19 9.55 18.88
CA LEU A 113 -12.04 8.49 18.32
C LEU A 113 -13.33 9.03 17.69
N HIS A 114 -14.06 9.89 18.40
CA HIS A 114 -15.34 10.43 17.95
C HIS A 114 -15.26 11.29 16.68
N GLU A 115 -14.11 11.91 16.40
CA GLU A 115 -13.87 12.68 15.17
C GLU A 115 -13.47 11.74 14.03
N ARG A 116 -12.57 10.78 14.30
CA ARG A 116 -12.07 9.83 13.31
C ARG A 116 -13.15 8.84 12.86
N SER A 117 -13.98 8.35 13.80
CA SER A 117 -15.03 7.37 13.53
C SER A 117 -16.17 7.93 12.68
N ALA A 118 -16.32 9.26 12.60
CA ALA A 118 -17.28 9.90 11.71
C ALA A 118 -17.00 9.62 10.22
N PHE A 119 -15.77 9.25 9.87
CA PHE A 119 -15.37 8.85 8.52
C PHE A 119 -15.42 7.34 8.31
N TYR A 120 -15.78 6.54 9.33
CA TYR A 120 -15.65 5.09 9.25
C TYR A 120 -16.67 4.49 8.28
N SER A 121 -16.19 3.80 7.24
CA SER A 121 -17.06 3.09 6.29
C SER A 121 -16.34 1.94 5.59
N VAL A 122 -16.91 0.74 5.67
CA VAL A 122 -16.44 -0.45 4.93
C VAL A 122 -17.01 -0.55 3.51
N THR A 123 -18.02 0.25 3.19
CA THR A 123 -18.62 0.39 1.85
C THR A 123 -18.53 1.85 1.44
N PRO A 124 -17.35 2.32 0.97
CA PRO A 124 -17.14 3.73 0.70
C PRO A 124 -18.04 4.21 -0.44
N VAL A 125 -19.03 5.02 -0.08
CA VAL A 125 -19.91 5.78 -0.99
C VAL A 125 -19.45 7.23 -1.17
N SER A 126 -18.44 7.66 -0.40
CA SER A 126 -17.91 9.03 -0.33
C SER A 126 -16.51 9.15 -0.92
N THR A 127 -16.10 10.38 -1.23
CA THR A 127 -14.74 10.74 -1.67
C THR A 127 -13.69 10.50 -0.59
N VAL A 128 -14.09 10.48 0.68
CA VAL A 128 -13.23 10.25 1.86
C VAL A 128 -13.83 9.12 2.70
N ALA A 129 -13.03 8.12 3.05
CA ALA A 129 -13.44 7.05 3.96
C ALA A 129 -12.27 6.56 4.83
N TYR A 130 -12.55 6.34 6.11
CA TYR A 130 -11.64 5.68 7.05
C TYR A 130 -12.12 4.23 7.25
N SER A 131 -11.22 3.26 7.24
CA SER A 131 -11.63 1.86 7.43
C SER A 131 -10.48 0.92 7.80
N THR A 132 -10.87 -0.22 8.36
CA THR A 132 -10.06 -1.44 8.39
C THR A 132 -10.66 -2.40 7.37
N ASN A 133 -10.13 -2.44 6.15
CA ASN A 133 -10.78 -3.19 5.08
C ASN A 133 -10.61 -4.71 5.27
N PRO A 134 -11.71 -5.50 5.27
CA PRO A 134 -11.63 -6.95 5.40
C PRO A 134 -10.90 -7.59 4.22
N HIS A 135 -10.23 -8.70 4.50
CA HIS A 135 -9.76 -9.59 3.45
C HIS A 135 -10.95 -10.32 2.83
N PRO A 136 -10.91 -10.65 1.53
CA PRO A 136 -11.94 -11.47 0.90
C PRO A 136 -12.18 -12.76 1.71
N PRO A 137 -13.44 -13.10 2.01
CA PRO A 137 -13.76 -14.23 2.89
C PRO A 137 -13.33 -15.58 2.30
N GLU A 138 -13.10 -15.66 0.99
CA GLU A 138 -12.66 -16.91 0.34
C GLU A 138 -11.15 -17.15 0.40
N LEU A 139 -10.36 -16.27 1.03
CA LEU A 139 -8.90 -16.45 1.15
C LEU A 139 -8.55 -17.41 2.29
N PRO A 140 -8.15 -18.67 2.01
CA PRO A 140 -7.69 -19.56 3.06
C PRO A 140 -6.39 -19.03 3.68
N ASN A 141 -6.19 -19.29 4.98
CA ASN A 141 -4.96 -18.99 5.73
C ASN A 141 -4.64 -17.49 5.94
N PHE A 142 -5.60 -16.58 5.72
CA PHE A 142 -5.48 -15.17 6.09
C PHE A 142 -6.44 -14.81 7.24
N PRO A 143 -6.08 -13.84 8.09
CA PRO A 143 -7.03 -13.28 9.06
C PRO A 143 -8.20 -12.60 8.33
N ALA A 144 -9.32 -12.43 9.03
CA ALA A 144 -10.46 -11.68 8.51
C ALA A 144 -10.10 -10.20 8.25
N LEU A 145 -9.25 -9.62 9.10
CA LEU A 145 -8.83 -8.22 9.03
C LEU A 145 -7.30 -8.08 9.06
N PRO A 146 -6.73 -7.11 8.30
CA PRO A 146 -5.33 -6.73 8.45
C PRO A 146 -5.11 -5.91 9.72
N TRP A 147 -3.90 -5.96 10.28
CA TRP A 147 -3.46 -5.06 11.35
C TRP A 147 -3.05 -3.69 10.78
N ARG A 148 -4.04 -2.97 10.21
CA ARG A 148 -3.85 -1.70 9.53
C ARG A 148 -5.17 -0.95 9.39
N ASP A 149 -5.13 0.36 9.62
CA ASP A 149 -6.20 1.27 9.23
C ASP A 149 -5.84 2.07 7.98
N THR A 150 -6.84 2.48 7.22
CA THR A 150 -6.66 3.21 5.96
C THR A 150 -7.60 4.39 5.89
N LEU A 151 -7.04 5.58 5.67
CA LEU A 151 -7.79 6.71 5.14
C LEU A 151 -7.69 6.65 3.61
N SER A 152 -8.81 6.44 2.93
CA SER A 152 -8.93 6.35 1.48
C SER A 152 -9.48 7.66 0.94
N LEU A 153 -8.79 8.22 -0.06
CA LEU A 153 -9.22 9.42 -0.78
C LEU A 153 -9.42 9.10 -2.25
N CYS A 154 -10.62 9.40 -2.76
CA CYS A 154 -11.00 9.23 -4.15
C CYS A 154 -11.06 10.60 -4.83
N PHE A 155 -10.39 10.72 -5.97
CA PHE A 155 -10.26 11.96 -6.75
C PHE A 155 -10.97 11.86 -8.10
N LEU A 156 -12.13 11.20 -8.16
CA LEU A 156 -12.90 11.06 -9.41
C LEU A 156 -13.66 12.37 -9.75
N PRO A 157 -13.60 12.85 -11.01
CA PRO A 157 -14.42 13.99 -11.44
C PRO A 157 -15.93 13.72 -11.29
N PRO A 158 -16.77 14.75 -11.07
CA PRO A 158 -16.43 16.18 -10.95
C PRO A 158 -16.00 16.60 -9.54
N GLU A 159 -16.02 15.69 -8.57
CA GLU A 159 -15.85 15.99 -7.15
C GLU A 159 -14.47 15.55 -6.65
N HIS A 160 -13.55 16.52 -6.60
CA HIS A 160 -12.30 16.38 -5.83
C HIS A 160 -12.46 16.87 -4.38
N ASP A 161 -13.70 17.05 -3.92
CA ASP A 161 -13.97 17.63 -2.63
C ASP A 161 -13.68 16.59 -1.54
N LEU A 162 -12.60 16.83 -0.80
CA LEU A 162 -12.30 16.12 0.44
C LEU A 162 -13.00 16.83 1.64
N GLY A 163 -14.10 17.50 1.35
CA GLY A 163 -14.98 18.19 2.28
C GLY A 163 -15.40 17.26 3.40
N GLY A 164 -15.01 17.62 4.62
CA GLY A 164 -15.13 16.77 5.80
C GLY A 164 -13.79 16.63 6.52
N LEU A 165 -12.68 16.49 5.79
CA LEU A 165 -11.37 16.44 6.43
C LEU A 165 -11.01 17.76 7.14
N PRO A 166 -10.28 17.71 8.27
CA PRO A 166 -9.67 18.90 8.85
C PRO A 166 -8.86 19.66 7.80
N ALA A 167 -8.97 20.99 7.78
CA ALA A 167 -8.42 21.83 6.72
C ALA A 167 -6.93 21.58 6.46
N ALA A 168 -6.12 21.49 7.51
CA ALA A 168 -4.69 21.21 7.39
C ALA A 168 -4.40 19.83 6.76
N CYS A 169 -5.22 18.83 7.06
CA CYS A 169 -5.10 17.49 6.49
C CYS A 169 -5.48 17.50 5.00
N ARG A 170 -6.65 18.09 4.68
CA ARG A 170 -7.14 18.25 3.32
C ARG A 170 -6.11 18.94 2.42
N ASP A 171 -5.64 20.12 2.83
CA ASP A 171 -4.81 20.97 1.98
C ASP A 171 -3.44 20.30 1.70
N ALA A 172 -2.86 19.62 2.70
CA ALA A 172 -1.63 18.85 2.53
C ALA A 172 -1.79 17.66 1.57
N LEU A 173 -2.88 16.88 1.71
CA LEU A 173 -3.14 15.72 0.86
C LEU A 173 -3.51 16.13 -0.57
N HIS A 174 -4.23 17.24 -0.77
CA HIS A 174 -4.45 17.84 -2.09
C HIS A 174 -3.14 18.32 -2.73
N GLY A 175 -2.28 19.02 -1.98
CA GLY A 175 -0.98 19.47 -2.49
C GLY A 175 -0.09 18.31 -2.93
N TYR A 176 -0.11 17.21 -2.19
CA TYR A 176 0.59 15.99 -2.56
C TYR A 176 -0.02 15.29 -3.77
N HIS A 177 -1.35 15.14 -3.81
CA HIS A 177 -2.08 14.58 -4.96
C HIS A 177 -1.70 15.28 -6.26
N ARG A 178 -1.73 16.63 -6.28
CA ARG A 178 -1.31 17.42 -7.45
C ARG A 178 0.12 17.10 -7.89
N SER A 179 1.04 16.95 -6.94
CA SER A 179 2.43 16.62 -7.25
C SER A 179 2.56 15.21 -7.84
N LEU A 180 1.76 14.25 -7.36
CA LEU A 180 1.71 12.90 -7.88
C LEU A 180 1.08 12.81 -9.28
N VAL A 181 0.10 13.66 -9.59
CA VAL A 181 -0.46 13.74 -10.96
C VAL A 181 0.63 14.17 -11.96
N GLU A 182 1.41 15.21 -11.63
CA GLU A 182 2.49 15.66 -12.50
C GLU A 182 3.62 14.63 -12.62
N LEU A 183 4.03 14.01 -11.51
CA LEU A 183 4.99 12.89 -11.54
C LEU A 183 4.44 11.73 -12.38
N GLY A 184 3.15 11.42 -12.26
CA GLY A 184 2.49 10.35 -12.99
C GLY A 184 2.59 10.55 -14.51
N LYS A 185 2.36 11.78 -15.01
CA LYS A 185 2.52 12.12 -16.43
C LYS A 185 3.96 11.87 -16.91
N VAL A 186 4.95 12.32 -16.12
CA VAL A 186 6.38 12.06 -16.42
C VAL A 186 6.67 10.57 -16.50
N MET A 187 6.17 9.79 -15.54
CA MET A 187 6.36 8.34 -15.49
C MET A 187 5.73 7.63 -16.68
N VAL A 188 4.49 7.97 -17.06
CA VAL A 188 3.83 7.40 -18.25
C VAL A 188 4.65 7.71 -19.50
N ALA A 189 5.09 8.96 -19.69
CA ALA A 189 5.86 9.33 -20.87
C ALA A 189 7.20 8.57 -20.96
N LEU A 190 7.90 8.38 -19.83
CA LEU A 190 9.14 7.60 -19.77
C LEU A 190 8.90 6.11 -20.01
N LEU A 191 7.84 5.54 -19.45
CA LEU A 191 7.45 4.14 -19.66
C LEU A 191 7.09 3.88 -21.13
N SER A 192 6.31 4.77 -21.76
CA SER A 192 5.96 4.68 -23.18
C SER A 192 7.21 4.72 -24.08
N GLU A 193 8.12 5.64 -23.83
CA GLU A 193 9.40 5.74 -24.56
C GLU A 193 10.25 4.48 -24.40
N ALA A 194 10.36 3.96 -23.17
CA ALA A 194 11.13 2.75 -22.86
C ALA A 194 10.63 1.48 -23.56
N LEU A 195 9.45 1.55 -24.16
CA LEU A 195 8.76 0.46 -24.84
C LEU A 195 8.67 0.70 -26.35
N GLY A 196 9.21 1.81 -26.85
CA GLY A 196 9.14 2.18 -28.26
C GLY A 196 7.72 2.53 -28.73
N VAL A 197 6.79 2.77 -27.81
CA VAL A 197 5.47 3.30 -28.12
C VAL A 197 5.58 4.82 -28.02
N GLY A 198 5.68 5.52 -29.16
CA GLY A 198 5.99 6.95 -29.20
C GLY A 198 5.16 7.77 -28.20
N ALA A 199 5.82 8.70 -27.50
CA ALA A 199 5.26 9.45 -26.36
C ALA A 199 3.90 10.11 -26.66
N GLU A 200 3.71 10.59 -27.89
CA GLU A 200 2.49 11.31 -28.29
C GLU A 200 1.24 10.43 -28.37
N ARG A 201 1.38 9.10 -28.50
CA ARG A 201 0.22 8.19 -28.61
C ARG A 201 -0.41 7.85 -27.25
N HIS A 202 0.27 8.17 -26.14
CA HIS A 202 -0.17 7.83 -24.78
C HIS A 202 -0.61 9.03 -23.94
N GLU A 203 -0.06 10.23 -24.16
CA GLU A 203 -0.50 11.43 -23.43
C GLU A 203 -1.96 11.80 -23.71
N GLU A 204 -2.46 11.58 -24.93
CA GLU A 204 -3.89 11.75 -25.28
C GLU A 204 -4.76 10.53 -24.91
N ALA A 205 -4.18 9.33 -24.80
CA ALA A 205 -4.94 8.09 -24.62
C ALA A 205 -5.06 7.64 -23.16
N MET A 206 -4.21 8.15 -22.27
CA MET A 206 -4.24 7.85 -20.84
C MET A 206 -4.36 9.15 -20.06
N GLU A 207 -5.59 9.53 -19.71
CA GLU A 207 -5.83 10.55 -18.69
C GLU A 207 -5.18 10.06 -17.39
N VAL A 208 -3.94 10.52 -17.14
CA VAL A 208 -3.19 10.15 -15.95
C VAL A 208 -3.80 10.85 -14.76
N GLU A 209 -4.68 10.13 -14.10
CA GLU A 209 -5.36 10.59 -12.90
C GLU A 209 -4.88 9.74 -11.72
N ALA A 210 -4.29 10.38 -10.71
CA ALA A 210 -4.02 9.74 -9.42
C ALA A 210 -5.35 9.57 -8.67
N ARG A 211 -6.19 8.63 -9.13
CA ARG A 211 -7.60 8.52 -8.73
C ARG A 211 -7.81 8.09 -7.28
N LEU A 212 -6.90 7.30 -6.74
CA LEU A 212 -7.00 6.74 -5.40
C LEU A 212 -5.72 6.99 -4.62
N MET A 213 -5.85 7.54 -3.42
CA MET A 213 -4.76 7.66 -2.46
C MET A 213 -5.12 6.89 -1.19
N GLY A 214 -4.28 5.93 -0.82
CA GLY A 214 -4.36 5.19 0.44
C GLY A 214 -3.37 5.73 1.46
N CYS A 215 -3.88 6.34 2.53
CA CYS A 215 -3.10 6.76 3.69
C CYS A 215 -3.15 5.64 4.75
N HIS A 216 -2.24 4.68 4.61
CA HIS A 216 -2.15 3.51 5.49
C HIS A 216 -1.47 3.85 6.82
N TYR A 217 -2.06 3.37 7.92
CA TYR A 217 -1.51 3.49 9.27
C TYR A 217 -1.42 2.10 9.90
N TYR A 218 -0.23 1.77 10.40
CA TYR A 218 0.09 0.47 10.99
C TYR A 218 0.39 0.67 12.48
N PRO A 219 -0.62 0.58 13.37
CA PRO A 219 -0.40 0.72 14.80
C PRO A 219 0.59 -0.32 15.35
N PRO A 220 1.31 -0.01 16.45
CA PRO A 220 2.09 -0.99 17.19
C PRO A 220 1.27 -2.25 17.52
N CYS A 221 1.86 -3.43 17.35
CA CYS A 221 1.19 -4.70 17.62
C CYS A 221 1.81 -5.40 18.84
N PRO A 222 1.01 -5.94 19.79
CA PRO A 222 1.53 -6.77 20.88
C PRO A 222 2.01 -8.15 20.40
N GLU A 223 1.50 -8.64 19.26
CA GLU A 223 1.83 -9.96 18.71
C GLU A 223 2.18 -9.90 17.21
N PRO A 224 3.21 -9.11 16.80
CA PRO A 224 3.47 -8.77 15.40
C PRO A 224 3.77 -9.99 14.51
N ALA A 225 4.31 -11.07 15.08
CA ALA A 225 4.58 -12.32 14.36
C ALA A 225 3.31 -13.12 13.99
N ARG A 226 2.16 -12.76 14.56
CA ARG A 226 0.88 -13.48 14.39
C ARG A 226 -0.12 -12.73 13.51
N VAL A 227 0.26 -11.56 12.98
CA VAL A 227 -0.61 -10.69 12.17
C VAL A 227 0.07 -10.28 10.88
N VAL A 228 -0.72 -9.77 9.94
CA VAL A 228 -0.22 -9.14 8.70
C VAL A 228 -0.80 -7.74 8.56
N GLY A 229 0.01 -6.79 8.06
CA GLY A 229 -0.45 -5.43 7.78
C GLY A 229 -1.21 -5.32 6.44
N GLY A 230 -1.03 -6.29 5.56
CA GLY A 230 -1.79 -6.42 4.32
C GLY A 230 -1.56 -7.77 3.66
N ARG A 231 -2.58 -8.25 2.96
CA ARG A 231 -2.52 -9.53 2.24
C ARG A 231 -1.55 -9.49 1.06
N GLU A 232 -1.21 -10.68 0.58
CA GLU A 232 -0.66 -10.83 -0.76
C GLU A 232 -1.64 -10.26 -1.80
N HIS A 233 -1.16 -9.36 -2.65
CA HIS A 233 -1.92 -8.82 -3.77
C HIS A 233 -1.01 -8.29 -4.89
N THR A 234 -1.64 -8.01 -6.02
CA THR A 234 -1.11 -7.21 -7.13
C THR A 234 -2.00 -5.98 -7.27
N ASP A 235 -1.45 -4.89 -7.80
CA ASP A 235 -2.18 -3.63 -7.89
C ASP A 235 -2.94 -3.54 -9.23
N PRO A 236 -4.27 -3.28 -9.21
CA PRO A 236 -5.07 -3.14 -10.42
C PRO A 236 -4.93 -1.72 -11.02
N SER A 237 -3.71 -1.20 -11.10
CA SER A 237 -3.39 0.15 -11.59
C SER A 237 -2.46 0.09 -12.81
N LEU A 238 -2.11 1.26 -13.38
CA LEU A 238 -0.98 1.34 -14.30
C LEU A 238 0.34 1.16 -13.51
N PHE A 239 0.51 1.96 -12.48
CA PHE A 239 1.57 1.85 -11.50
C PHE A 239 1.11 2.50 -10.20
N THR A 240 1.73 2.12 -9.09
CA THR A 240 1.52 2.77 -7.79
C THR A 240 2.78 3.54 -7.42
N VAL A 241 2.60 4.75 -6.89
CA VAL A 241 3.66 5.54 -6.25
C VAL A 241 3.50 5.38 -4.74
N LEU A 242 4.50 4.80 -4.09
CA LEU A 242 4.53 4.57 -2.66
C LEU A 242 5.61 5.43 -2.00
N VAL A 243 5.22 6.12 -0.95
CA VAL A 243 6.13 6.67 0.05
C VAL A 243 6.03 5.83 1.33
N GLN A 244 7.17 5.48 1.90
CA GLN A 244 7.25 4.75 3.17
C GLN A 244 7.84 5.65 4.26
N ASP A 245 7.48 5.36 5.50
CA ASP A 245 8.23 5.87 6.65
C ASP A 245 9.58 5.14 6.80
N GLY A 246 10.35 5.51 7.82
CA GLY A 246 11.64 4.87 8.10
C GLY A 246 11.56 3.46 8.70
N VAL A 247 10.37 2.93 9.00
CA VAL A 247 10.20 1.59 9.61
C VAL A 247 10.09 0.50 8.55
N GLY A 248 9.46 0.81 7.42
CA GLY A 248 9.24 -0.16 6.34
C GLY A 248 8.14 -1.17 6.66
N GLY A 249 8.27 -2.40 6.14
CA GLY A 249 7.24 -3.45 6.30
C GLY A 249 6.75 -4.01 4.98
N LEU A 250 7.03 -3.33 3.87
CA LEU A 250 6.76 -3.84 2.54
C LEU A 250 7.63 -5.05 2.23
N GLN A 251 7.01 -6.08 1.68
CA GLN A 251 7.68 -7.25 1.12
C GLN A 251 7.22 -7.47 -0.32
N VAL A 252 8.18 -7.83 -1.18
CA VAL A 252 7.93 -8.20 -2.57
C VAL A 252 8.24 -9.66 -2.77
N ARG A 253 7.43 -10.36 -3.56
CA ARG A 253 7.69 -11.76 -3.92
C ARG A 253 8.60 -11.83 -5.14
N ARG A 254 9.83 -12.29 -4.95
CA ARG A 254 10.77 -12.63 -6.02
C ARG A 254 10.29 -13.89 -6.71
N ARG A 255 10.27 -13.90 -8.04
CA ARG A 255 10.07 -15.16 -8.78
C ARG A 255 11.33 -16.00 -8.70
N GLY A 256 11.16 -17.29 -8.40
CA GLY A 256 12.23 -18.27 -8.57
C GLY A 256 12.70 -18.32 -10.02
N HIS A 257 13.98 -18.62 -10.22
CA HIS A 257 14.63 -18.67 -11.53
C HIS A 257 14.27 -19.94 -12.34
N ASP A 258 13.34 -20.74 -11.82
CA ASP A 258 13.15 -22.13 -12.18
C ASP A 258 11.78 -22.25 -12.83
N ALA A 259 11.73 -22.79 -14.05
CA ALA A 259 10.51 -23.07 -14.81
C ALA A 259 9.61 -24.16 -14.17
N ALA A 260 9.83 -24.46 -12.88
CA ALA A 260 9.18 -25.49 -12.11
C ALA A 260 8.41 -24.90 -10.91
N GLY A 261 7.52 -23.93 -11.15
CA GLY A 261 6.35 -23.65 -10.30
C GLY A 261 6.54 -23.47 -8.79
N GLY A 262 7.75 -23.19 -8.29
CA GLY A 262 8.02 -23.04 -6.86
C GLY A 262 7.43 -21.75 -6.28
N GLU A 263 7.07 -21.79 -5.00
CA GLU A 263 6.66 -20.60 -4.24
C GLU A 263 7.80 -19.58 -4.21
N GLY A 264 7.59 -18.40 -4.81
CA GLY A 264 8.60 -17.34 -4.85
C GLY A 264 8.97 -16.83 -3.45
N GLU A 265 10.23 -16.42 -3.27
CA GLU A 265 10.75 -15.92 -1.99
C GLU A 265 10.21 -14.51 -1.68
N TRP A 266 9.85 -14.26 -0.43
CA TRP A 266 9.46 -12.93 0.05
C TRP A 266 10.68 -12.15 0.53
N VAL A 267 10.93 -10.99 -0.08
CA VAL A 267 12.07 -10.12 0.24
C VAL A 267 11.58 -8.80 0.81
N ASP A 268 12.23 -8.36 1.89
CA ASP A 268 11.98 -7.06 2.50
C ASP A 268 12.46 -5.91 1.60
N VAL A 269 11.62 -4.89 1.43
CA VAL A 269 12.01 -3.65 0.75
C VAL A 269 12.40 -2.61 1.80
N ALA A 270 13.68 -2.26 1.83
CA ALA A 270 14.18 -1.20 2.68
C ALA A 270 13.71 0.18 2.18
N PRO A 271 13.13 1.04 3.04
CA PRO A 271 12.82 2.41 2.68
C PRO A 271 14.08 3.18 2.27
N VAL A 272 14.02 3.93 1.17
CA VAL A 272 15.13 4.76 0.69
C VAL A 272 14.78 6.24 0.91
N THR A 273 15.58 6.93 1.73
CA THR A 273 15.35 8.34 2.05
C THR A 273 15.37 9.21 0.79
N GLY A 274 14.31 10.01 0.61
CA GLY A 274 14.20 10.92 -0.53
C GLY A 274 13.87 10.24 -1.86
N ALA A 275 13.52 8.95 -1.84
CA ALA A 275 13.02 8.24 -3.01
C ALA A 275 11.52 7.94 -2.88
N LEU A 276 10.87 7.76 -4.03
CA LEU A 276 9.53 7.20 -4.13
C LEU A 276 9.64 5.81 -4.76
N LEU A 277 8.98 4.83 -4.16
CA LEU A 277 8.93 3.49 -4.72
C LEU A 277 7.82 3.40 -5.76
N ILE A 278 8.15 2.94 -6.96
CA ILE A 278 7.19 2.67 -8.03
C ILE A 278 6.98 1.16 -8.12
N ASN A 279 5.71 0.73 -8.19
CA ASN A 279 5.37 -0.62 -8.62
C ASN A 279 4.63 -0.62 -9.94
N ILE A 280 4.79 -1.67 -10.74
CA ILE A 280 4.05 -1.82 -11.99
C ILE A 280 2.78 -2.62 -11.72
N GLY A 281 1.63 -2.01 -12.04
CA GLY A 281 0.31 -2.63 -11.85
C GLY A 281 -0.14 -3.49 -13.03
N ASP A 282 -1.22 -4.22 -12.82
CA ASP A 282 -1.73 -5.24 -13.73
C ASP A 282 -2.22 -4.64 -15.07
N VAL A 283 -2.82 -3.44 -15.06
CA VAL A 283 -3.31 -2.78 -16.28
C VAL A 283 -2.14 -2.50 -17.21
N LEU A 284 -1.05 -1.95 -16.67
CA LEU A 284 0.12 -1.63 -17.46
C LEU A 284 0.76 -2.90 -18.04
N LYS A 285 0.81 -3.98 -17.28
CA LYS A 285 1.37 -5.26 -17.77
C LYS A 285 0.57 -5.83 -18.93
N VAL A 286 -0.77 -5.74 -18.88
CA VAL A 286 -1.63 -6.15 -19.99
C VAL A 286 -1.39 -5.27 -21.22
N CYS A 287 -1.35 -3.95 -21.04
CA CYS A 287 -1.07 -3.01 -22.13
C CYS A 287 0.33 -3.21 -22.74
N MET A 288 1.28 -3.75 -21.98
CA MET A 288 2.70 -3.78 -22.34
C MET A 288 3.29 -5.19 -22.50
N TYR A 289 2.48 -6.25 -22.45
CA TYR A 289 2.90 -7.66 -22.49
C TYR A 289 4.05 -7.99 -21.52
N LEU A 290 4.08 -7.33 -20.37
CA LEU A 290 5.11 -7.54 -19.35
C LEU A 290 4.82 -8.85 -18.59
N PRO A 291 5.85 -9.51 -18.00
CA PRO A 291 5.63 -10.64 -17.12
C PRO A 291 4.66 -10.27 -15.97
N PRO A 292 3.86 -11.23 -15.45
CA PRO A 292 2.82 -10.92 -14.46
C PRO A 292 3.36 -10.19 -13.22
N SER A 293 2.52 -9.50 -12.46
CA SER A 293 2.92 -8.77 -11.24
C SER A 293 3.68 -9.64 -10.24
N ASN A 294 4.72 -9.06 -9.65
CA ASN A 294 5.26 -9.61 -8.42
C ASN A 294 4.30 -9.21 -7.31
N SER A 295 3.89 -10.20 -6.53
CA SER A 295 2.97 -9.95 -5.45
C SER A 295 3.64 -9.11 -4.36
N VAL A 296 2.86 -8.23 -3.74
CA VAL A 296 3.26 -7.49 -2.54
C VAL A 296 2.42 -7.89 -1.35
N ARG A 297 3.04 -7.75 -0.18
CA ARG A 297 2.33 -7.77 1.10
C ARG A 297 3.00 -6.80 2.06
N ASN A 298 2.30 -6.47 3.14
CA ASN A 298 2.89 -5.70 4.23
C ASN A 298 2.93 -6.57 5.50
N HIS A 299 4.11 -6.70 6.07
CA HIS A 299 4.31 -7.37 7.34
C HIS A 299 4.24 -6.35 8.50
N CYS A 300 3.64 -6.74 9.61
CA CYS A 300 3.62 -5.88 10.79
C CYS A 300 5.00 -5.89 11.47
N LYS A 301 5.78 -4.83 11.28
CA LYS A 301 7.13 -4.71 11.88
C LYS A 301 7.16 -3.95 13.21
N ARG A 302 6.11 -3.17 13.50
CA ARG A 302 6.03 -2.30 14.69
C ARG A 302 5.59 -3.10 15.91
N ARG A 303 6.40 -3.06 16.97
CA ARG A 303 6.15 -3.75 18.24
C ARG A 303 5.46 -2.81 19.22
N ALA A 304 4.69 -3.37 20.15
CA ALA A 304 4.12 -2.59 21.25
C ALA A 304 5.20 -1.76 21.97
N GLY A 305 4.96 -0.46 22.10
CA GLY A 305 5.92 0.52 22.65
C GLY A 305 6.65 1.37 21.61
N ASP A 306 6.64 0.97 20.33
CA ASP A 306 7.18 1.80 19.24
C ASP A 306 6.24 2.98 18.99
N SER A 307 6.79 4.18 18.74
CA SER A 307 5.99 5.29 18.21
C SER A 307 5.54 4.96 16.79
N ALA A 308 4.27 5.20 16.46
CA ALA A 308 3.76 5.11 15.08
C ALA A 308 4.53 6.03 14.13
#